data_AF-A0A3Q0T3T8-F1
#
_entry.id   AF-A0A3Q0T3T8-F1
#
_cell.length_a   1.000
_cell.length_b   1.000
_cell.length_c   1.000
_cell.angle_alpha   90.00
_cell.angle_beta   90.00
_cell.angle_gamma   90.00
#
_symmetry.space_group_name_H-M   'P 1'
#
loop_
_entity.id
_entity.type
_entity.pdbx_description
1 polymer ?
#
loop_
_entity_poly.entity_id
_entity_poly.type
_entity_poly.pdbx_seq_one_letter_code
_entity_poly.pdbx_strand_id
1 'polypeptide(L)'
;MHQRDLSLFSVTPAASLLSRCVSVGALSQVSTRTGVIPASDAASEFRRLKRSDLRLELLKVDEQSADVAHNFHLAQRFQMLQMLGGHLQELLREQKSLRQRLMRPLALTNLSVQAHLHRFVVESLKLMMDFIETLEEKLSSAHSRTTDSSLAHLLTQASEMETLSNQILQWKTVGSSSQATSDP
;
A
#
# COMPACT_ATOMS: atom_id res chain seq x y z
N MET A 1 -24.59 6.29 112.58
CA MET A 1 -23.62 6.29 111.46
C MET A 1 -23.09 4.86 111.32
N HIS A 2 -23.43 3.99 110.38
CA HIS A 2 -24.14 4.07 109.11
C HIS A 2 -25.01 2.83 108.93
N GLN A 3 -26.21 3.08 108.44
CA GLN A 3 -27.18 2.13 107.90
C GLN A 3 -26.63 1.48 106.62
N ARG A 4 -26.79 0.16 106.50
CA ARG A 4 -26.91 -0.53 105.22
C ARG A 4 -27.97 -1.61 105.35
N ASP A 5 -29.20 -1.20 105.11
CA ASP A 5 -30.21 -2.07 104.56
C ASP A 5 -29.87 -2.44 103.12
N LEU A 6 -30.53 -3.51 102.64
CA LEU A 6 -30.67 -3.99 101.26
C LEU A 6 -29.69 -5.08 100.83
N SER A 7 -30.07 -6.35 101.02
CA SER A 7 -30.85 -7.08 100.00
C SER A 7 -30.79 -8.60 100.20
N LEU A 8 -31.93 -9.16 100.61
CA LEU A 8 -32.26 -10.57 100.54
C LEU A 8 -32.63 -10.93 99.09
N PHE A 9 -31.65 -11.12 98.20
CA PHE A 9 -31.91 -11.68 96.86
C PHE A 9 -30.76 -12.59 96.39
N SER A 10 -31.08 -13.88 96.24
CA SER A 10 -30.37 -14.96 95.54
C SER A 10 -28.85 -14.84 95.38
N VAL A 11 -28.10 -15.58 96.21
CA VAL A 11 -26.69 -15.88 95.94
C VAL A 11 -26.62 -16.81 94.73
N THR A 12 -26.39 -16.27 93.53
CA THR A 12 -26.14 -17.07 92.34
C THR A 12 -24.90 -17.94 92.60
N PRO A 13 -24.84 -19.22 92.18
CA PRO A 13 -23.69 -20.09 92.44
C PRO A 13 -22.33 -19.50 92.01
N ALA A 14 -22.34 -18.64 90.99
CA ALA A 14 -21.17 -17.87 90.57
C ALA A 14 -20.67 -16.88 91.64
N ALA A 15 -21.57 -16.20 92.35
CA ALA A 15 -21.21 -15.26 93.42
C ALA A 15 -20.60 -15.98 94.63
N SER A 16 -21.12 -17.17 94.98
CA SER A 16 -20.54 -17.97 96.07
C SER A 16 -19.18 -18.55 95.68
N LEU A 17 -18.97 -18.96 94.43
CA LEU A 17 -17.67 -19.44 93.95
C LEU A 17 -16.63 -18.31 93.95
N LEU A 18 -16.98 -17.13 93.45
CA LEU A 18 -16.07 -15.98 93.45
C LEU A 18 -15.74 -15.52 94.88
N SER A 19 -16.73 -15.48 95.78
CA SER A 19 -16.49 -15.19 97.20
C SER A 19 -15.55 -16.23 97.83
N ARG A 20 -15.75 -17.53 97.55
CA ARG A 20 -14.89 -18.60 98.07
C ARG A 20 -13.47 -18.53 97.51
N CYS A 21 -13.29 -18.17 96.24
CA CYS A 21 -11.96 -17.99 95.63
C CYS A 21 -11.18 -16.79 96.23
N VAL A 22 -11.89 -15.73 96.62
CA VAL A 22 -11.29 -14.59 97.31
C VAL A 22 -10.93 -14.96 98.76
N SER A 23 -11.81 -15.64 99.49
CA SER A 23 -11.55 -16.05 100.88
C SER A 23 -10.44 -17.11 101.02
N VAL A 24 -10.25 -17.96 100.01
CA VAL A 24 -9.17 -18.96 99.97
C VAL A 24 -7.82 -18.36 99.55
N GLY A 25 -7.77 -17.05 99.24
CA GLY A 25 -6.55 -16.36 98.84
C GLY A 25 -6.02 -16.76 97.45
N ALA A 26 -6.82 -17.50 96.67
CA ALA A 26 -6.49 -17.88 95.29
C ALA A 26 -6.52 -16.66 94.34
N LEU A 27 -7.15 -15.56 94.75
CA LEU A 27 -7.08 -14.26 94.11
C LEU A 27 -6.51 -13.25 95.11
N SER A 28 -5.18 -13.21 95.21
CA SER A 28 -4.50 -12.02 95.73
C SER A 28 -4.78 -10.86 94.78
N GLN A 29 -5.01 -9.66 95.32
CA GLN A 29 -5.20 -8.41 94.59
C GLN A 29 -3.88 -8.03 93.89
N VAL A 30 -3.51 -8.84 92.89
CA VAL A 30 -2.30 -8.71 92.10
C VAL A 30 -2.65 -7.78 90.96
N SER A 31 -2.02 -6.61 91.01
CA SER A 31 -1.74 -5.77 89.85
C SER A 31 -1.39 -6.68 88.67
N THR A 32 -2.32 -6.84 87.73
CA THR A 32 -2.15 -7.60 86.50
C THR A 32 -1.13 -6.88 85.62
N ARG A 33 0.15 -7.00 85.97
CA ARG A 33 1.25 -6.89 85.01
C ARG A 33 1.47 -8.27 84.39
N THR A 34 0.44 -8.75 83.71
CA THR A 34 0.62 -9.80 82.71
C THR A 34 1.02 -9.06 81.46
N GLY A 35 2.27 -9.24 81.02
CA GLY A 35 2.78 -8.79 79.72
C GLY A 35 2.08 -9.52 78.58
N VAL A 36 0.78 -9.26 78.43
CA VAL A 36 0.07 -9.51 77.19
C VAL A 36 0.47 -8.34 76.31
N ILE A 37 1.41 -8.56 75.39
CA ILE A 37 1.53 -7.68 74.23
C ILE A 37 0.11 -7.59 73.66
N PRO A 38 -0.48 -6.39 73.54
CA PRO A 38 -1.84 -6.28 73.07
C PRO A 38 -1.88 -6.93 71.68
N ALA A 39 -2.62 -8.02 71.54
CA ALA A 39 -2.84 -8.69 70.26
C ALA A 39 -3.33 -7.71 69.17
N SER A 40 -3.86 -6.55 69.60
CA SER A 40 -4.19 -5.40 68.77
C SER A 40 -3.00 -4.83 67.97
N ASP A 41 -1.79 -4.75 68.54
CA ASP A 41 -0.65 -4.10 67.89
C ASP A 41 0.03 -5.03 66.86
N ALA A 42 0.20 -6.31 67.18
CA ALA A 42 0.69 -7.28 66.20
C ALA A 42 -0.30 -7.48 65.03
N ALA A 43 -1.60 -7.48 65.32
CA ALA A 43 -2.64 -7.56 64.29
C ALA A 43 -2.73 -6.28 63.44
N SER A 44 -2.43 -5.10 64.01
CA SER A 44 -2.42 -3.84 63.26
C SER A 44 -1.24 -3.78 62.29
N GLU A 45 -0.04 -4.19 62.74
CA GLU A 45 1.14 -4.26 61.89
C GLU A 45 1.00 -5.30 60.77
N PHE A 46 0.45 -6.47 61.05
CA PHE A 46 0.16 -7.47 60.02
C PHE A 46 -0.82 -6.95 58.96
N ARG A 47 -1.86 -6.21 59.37
CA ARG A 47 -2.79 -5.56 58.43
C ARG A 47 -2.09 -4.49 57.58
N ARG A 48 -1.11 -3.77 58.15
CA ARG A 48 -0.33 -2.77 57.42
C ARG A 48 0.59 -3.44 56.38
N LEU A 49 1.26 -4.53 56.74
CA LEU A 49 2.11 -5.30 55.83
C LEU A 49 1.30 -5.86 54.65
N LYS A 50 0.15 -6.47 54.94
CA LYS A 50 -0.74 -7.00 53.89
C LYS A 50 -1.26 -5.91 52.96
N ARG A 51 -1.49 -4.70 53.49
CA ARG A 51 -1.91 -3.54 52.69
C ARG A 51 -0.77 -3.03 51.80
N SER A 52 0.48 -3.04 52.26
CA SER A 52 1.64 -2.68 51.42
C SER A 52 1.87 -3.72 50.33
N ASP A 53 1.76 -5.01 50.63
CA ASP A 53 1.93 -6.07 49.64
C ASP A 53 0.89 -5.98 48.52
N LEU A 54 -0.38 -5.79 48.88
CA LEU A 54 -1.45 -5.56 47.91
C LEU A 54 -1.21 -4.32 47.03
N ARG A 55 -0.59 -3.27 47.60
CA ARG A 55 -0.28 -2.06 46.85
C ARG A 55 0.88 -2.28 45.87
N LEU A 56 1.86 -3.11 46.22
CA LEU A 56 2.94 -3.51 45.32
C LEU A 56 2.41 -4.38 44.18
N GLU A 57 1.55 -5.35 44.48
CA GLU A 57 0.90 -6.17 43.44
C GLU A 57 0.05 -5.32 42.50
N LEU A 58 -0.69 -4.33 43.02
CA LEU A 58 -1.45 -3.40 42.17
C LEU A 58 -0.55 -2.61 41.22
N LEU A 59 0.58 -2.08 41.72
CA LEU A 59 1.54 -1.35 40.89
C LEU A 59 2.18 -2.24 39.83
N LYS A 60 2.50 -3.49 40.18
CA LYS A 60 3.05 -4.47 39.24
C LYS A 60 2.06 -4.81 38.12
N VAL A 61 0.78 -4.97 38.46
CA VAL A 61 -0.28 -5.19 37.47
C VAL A 61 -0.49 -3.95 36.59
N ASP A 62 -0.44 -2.74 37.16
CA ASP A 62 -0.53 -1.49 36.39
C ASP A 62 0.64 -1.34 35.40
N GLU A 63 1.87 -1.63 35.83
CA GLU A 63 3.05 -1.62 34.96
C GLU A 63 2.92 -2.65 33.83
N GLN A 64 2.48 -3.87 34.14
CA GLN A 64 2.29 -4.93 33.14
C GLN A 64 1.16 -4.65 32.15
N SER A 65 0.17 -3.85 32.54
CA SER A 65 -0.97 -3.49 31.69
C SER A 65 -0.88 -2.07 31.11
N ALA A 66 0.22 -1.36 31.39
CA ALA A 66 0.44 0.03 30.98
C ALA A 66 0.28 0.24 29.47
N ASP A 67 0.68 -0.73 28.66
CA ASP A 67 0.68 -0.64 27.19
C ASP A 67 -0.73 -0.72 26.57
N VAL A 68 -1.72 -1.20 27.32
CA VAL A 68 -3.13 -1.32 26.92
C VAL A 68 -4.09 -0.51 27.78
N ALA A 69 -3.66 -0.03 28.95
CA ALA A 69 -4.48 0.77 29.86
C ALA A 69 -4.15 2.27 29.78
N HIS A 70 -2.88 2.63 29.59
CA HIS A 70 -2.47 4.04 29.64
C HIS A 70 -2.53 4.71 28.26
N ASN A 71 -3.25 5.82 28.20
CA ASN A 71 -3.44 6.64 26.99
C ASN A 71 -2.12 7.00 26.29
N PHE A 72 -1.04 7.21 27.05
CA PHE A 72 0.27 7.54 26.47
C PHE A 72 0.77 6.46 25.50
N HIS A 73 0.72 5.20 25.89
CA HIS A 73 1.17 4.07 25.06
C HIS A 73 0.16 3.75 23.94
N LEU A 74 -1.14 3.86 24.24
CA LEU A 74 -2.21 3.66 23.27
C LEU A 74 -2.22 4.73 22.17
N ALA A 75 -1.99 6.00 22.50
CA ALA A 75 -2.05 7.11 21.56
C ALA A 75 -1.06 6.93 20.40
N GLN A 76 0.17 6.51 20.70
CA GLN A 76 1.19 6.23 19.68
C GLN A 76 0.76 5.08 18.76
N ARG A 77 0.22 3.98 19.33
CA ARG A 77 -0.29 2.85 18.56
C ARG A 77 -1.48 3.25 17.68
N PHE A 78 -2.39 4.07 18.22
CA PHE A 78 -3.54 4.61 17.47
C PHE A 78 -3.10 5.50 16.32
N GLN A 79 -2.08 6.35 16.53
CA GLN A 79 -1.55 7.21 15.48
C GLN A 79 -0.94 6.39 14.33
N MET A 80 -0.15 5.34 14.64
CA MET A 80 0.38 4.44 13.62
C MET A 80 -0.72 3.72 12.85
N LEU A 81 -1.76 3.24 13.55
CA LEU A 81 -2.88 2.56 12.91
C LEU A 81 -3.69 3.51 12.01
N GLN A 82 -3.90 4.75 12.45
CA GLN A 82 -4.56 5.77 11.64
C GLN A 82 -3.75 6.12 10.38
N MET A 83 -2.42 6.27 10.51
CA MET A 83 -1.54 6.49 9.36
C MET A 83 -1.60 5.34 8.36
N LEU A 84 -1.55 4.09 8.85
CA LEU A 84 -1.68 2.91 8.00
C LEU A 84 -3.06 2.86 7.32
N GLY A 85 -4.13 3.14 8.06
CA GLY A 85 -5.49 3.19 7.53
C GLY A 85 -5.64 4.24 6.43
N GLY A 86 -5.07 5.43 6.63
CA GLY A 86 -5.03 6.49 5.62
C GLY A 86 -4.30 6.07 4.35
N HIS A 87 -3.12 5.47 4.50
CA HIS A 87 -2.34 4.96 3.37
C HIS A 87 -3.12 3.89 2.58
N LEU A 88 -3.73 2.91 3.26
CA LEU A 88 -4.53 1.88 2.60
C LEU A 88 -5.71 2.48 1.84
N GLN A 89 -6.36 3.50 2.40
CA GLN A 89 -7.46 4.19 1.73
C GLN A 89 -7.00 4.92 0.46
N GLU A 90 -5.83 5.55 0.49
CA GLU A 90 -5.22 6.16 -0.70
C GLU A 90 -4.88 5.13 -1.77
N LEU A 91 -4.23 4.01 -1.40
CA LEU A 91 -3.92 2.93 -2.34
C LEU A 91 -5.18 2.37 -3.01
N LEU A 92 -6.26 2.15 -2.26
CA LEU A 92 -7.53 1.70 -2.81
C LEU A 92 -8.14 2.72 -3.77
N ARG A 93 -8.02 4.02 -3.47
CA ARG A 93 -8.48 5.09 -4.35
C ARG A 93 -7.69 5.11 -5.66
N GLU A 94 -6.37 4.97 -5.59
CA GLU A 94 -5.49 4.91 -6.76
C GLU A 94 -5.76 3.68 -7.61
N GLN A 95 -5.89 2.50 -6.98
CA GLN A 95 -6.25 1.26 -7.68
C GLN A 95 -7.58 1.39 -8.40
N LYS A 96 -8.60 1.97 -7.75
CA LYS A 96 -9.91 2.22 -8.37
C LYS A 96 -9.80 3.17 -9.56
N SER A 97 -9.04 4.26 -9.41
CA SER A 97 -8.78 5.23 -10.48
C SER A 97 -8.05 4.58 -11.66
N LEU A 98 -7.00 3.80 -11.40
CA LEU A 98 -6.25 3.06 -12.41
C LEU A 98 -7.15 2.07 -13.14
N ARG A 99 -7.96 1.28 -12.40
CA ARG A 99 -8.93 0.36 -13.01
C ARG A 99 -9.92 1.09 -13.90
N GLN A 100 -10.44 2.23 -13.47
CA GLN A 100 -11.34 3.05 -14.30
C GLN A 100 -10.64 3.56 -15.55
N ARG A 101 -9.38 3.99 -15.46
CA ARG A 101 -8.59 4.42 -16.61
C ARG A 101 -8.30 3.29 -17.59
N LEU A 102 -8.00 2.09 -17.09
CA LEU A 102 -7.75 0.91 -17.92
C LEU A 102 -9.03 0.34 -18.53
N MET A 103 -10.16 0.44 -17.82
CA MET A 103 -11.47 0.06 -18.33
C MET A 103 -12.08 1.09 -19.29
N ARG A 104 -11.55 2.33 -19.34
CA ARG A 104 -11.96 3.26 -20.38
C ARG A 104 -11.50 2.66 -21.71
N PRO A 105 -12.43 2.36 -22.63
CA PRO A 105 -12.04 1.87 -23.94
C PRO A 105 -11.12 2.91 -24.57
N LEU A 106 -9.93 2.48 -24.98
CA LEU A 106 -9.05 3.24 -25.86
C LEU A 106 -9.86 3.52 -27.12
N ALA A 107 -10.39 4.75 -27.21
CA ALA A 107 -11.17 5.30 -28.32
C ALA A 107 -11.80 4.25 -29.28
N LEU A 108 -13.05 3.87 -29.03
CA LEU A 108 -13.97 3.30 -30.04
C LEU A 108 -13.42 2.18 -30.94
N THR A 109 -12.46 1.35 -30.50
CA THR A 109 -11.94 0.24 -31.33
C THR A 109 -12.94 -0.88 -31.55
N ASN A 110 -14.05 -0.86 -30.82
CA ASN A 110 -15.20 -1.72 -31.08
C ASN A 110 -16.40 -0.82 -31.43
N LEU A 111 -16.50 -0.36 -32.67
CA LEU A 111 -17.86 -0.18 -33.20
C LEU A 111 -18.49 -1.57 -33.10
N SER A 112 -19.48 -1.73 -32.23
CA SER A 112 -20.23 -2.97 -32.15
C SER A 112 -20.99 -3.13 -33.46
N VAL A 113 -20.34 -3.74 -34.45
CA VAL A 113 -20.98 -4.12 -35.70
C VAL A 113 -21.99 -5.19 -35.33
N GLN A 114 -23.25 -4.96 -35.65
CA GLN A 114 -24.29 -5.95 -35.37
C GLN A 114 -23.94 -7.24 -36.11
N ALA A 115 -24.12 -8.41 -35.49
CA ALA A 115 -23.64 -9.70 -36.01
C ALA A 115 -24.01 -9.95 -37.49
N HIS A 116 -25.19 -9.50 -37.91
CA HIS A 116 -25.68 -9.66 -39.30
C HIS A 116 -24.95 -8.76 -40.32
N LEU A 117 -24.28 -7.69 -39.86
CA LEU A 117 -23.53 -6.75 -40.70
C LEU A 117 -22.05 -7.15 -40.87
N HIS A 118 -21.53 -8.04 -40.03
CA HIS A 118 -20.13 -8.46 -40.08
C HIS A 118 -19.73 -9.01 -41.46
N ARG A 119 -20.59 -9.82 -42.09
CA ARG A 119 -20.33 -10.36 -43.42
C ARG A 119 -20.10 -9.24 -44.45
N PHE A 120 -20.99 -8.25 -44.47
CA PHE A 120 -20.90 -7.12 -45.40
C PHE A 120 -19.68 -6.24 -45.14
N VAL A 121 -19.33 -6.01 -43.87
CA VAL A 121 -18.14 -5.24 -43.50
C VAL A 121 -16.86 -5.97 -43.93
N VAL A 122 -16.79 -7.29 -43.69
CA VAL A 122 -15.63 -8.10 -44.09
C VAL A 122 -15.51 -8.16 -45.62
N GLU A 123 -16.61 -8.38 -46.34
CA GLU A 123 -16.62 -8.36 -47.80
C GLU A 123 -16.22 -6.98 -48.36
N SER A 124 -16.66 -5.88 -47.74
CA SER A 124 -16.30 -4.52 -48.15
C SER A 124 -14.83 -4.21 -47.89
N LEU A 125 -14.30 -4.60 -46.73
CA LEU A 125 -12.88 -4.45 -46.41
C LEU A 125 -12.01 -5.27 -47.35
N LYS A 126 -12.42 -6.50 -47.67
CA LYS A 126 -11.73 -7.33 -48.65
C LYS A 126 -11.71 -6.66 -50.03
N LEU A 127 -12.86 -6.19 -50.52
CA LEU A 127 -12.94 -5.48 -51.80
C LEU A 127 -12.07 -4.22 -51.82
N MET A 128 -12.00 -3.49 -50.71
CA MET A 128 -11.14 -2.31 -50.57
C MET A 128 -9.66 -2.68 -50.64
N MET A 129 -9.24 -3.74 -49.97
CA MET A 129 -7.86 -4.23 -50.04
C MET A 129 -7.49 -4.71 -51.44
N ASP A 130 -8.36 -5.50 -52.08
CA ASP A 130 -8.16 -5.98 -53.46
C ASP A 130 -8.06 -4.80 -54.45
N PHE A 131 -8.88 -3.76 -54.24
CA PHE A 131 -8.82 -2.53 -55.03
C PHE A 131 -7.51 -1.77 -54.83
N ILE A 132 -7.06 -1.62 -53.58
CA ILE A 132 -5.79 -0.94 -53.27
C ILE A 132 -4.63 -1.70 -53.92
N GLU A 133 -4.57 -3.02 -53.78
CA GLU A 133 -3.53 -3.85 -54.40
C GLU A 133 -3.52 -3.71 -55.93
N THR A 134 -4.69 -3.77 -56.56
CA THR A 134 -4.82 -3.58 -58.01
C THR A 134 -4.37 -2.17 -58.44
N LEU A 135 -4.72 -1.15 -57.65
CA LEU A 135 -4.36 0.24 -57.96
C LEU A 135 -2.85 0.45 -57.83
N GLU A 136 -2.22 -0.11 -56.81
CA GLU A 136 -0.78 -0.09 -56.63
C GLU A 136 -0.07 -0.78 -57.80
N GLU A 137 -0.52 -1.96 -58.22
CA GLU A 137 0.05 -2.66 -59.38
C GLU A 137 -0.05 -1.82 -60.67
N LYS A 138 -1.20 -1.18 -60.90
CA LYS A 138 -1.40 -0.30 -62.07
C LYS A 138 -0.52 0.94 -62.00
N LEU A 139 -0.34 1.55 -60.83
CA LEU A 139 0.57 2.68 -60.66
C LEU A 139 2.02 2.29 -60.90
N SER A 140 2.47 1.16 -60.36
CA SER A 140 3.81 0.64 -60.58
C SER A 140 4.07 0.36 -62.07
N SER A 141 3.10 -0.26 -62.76
CA SER A 141 3.20 -0.52 -64.21
C SER A 141 3.20 0.77 -65.04
N ALA A 142 2.38 1.77 -64.68
CA ALA A 142 2.38 3.06 -65.36
C ALA A 142 3.72 3.78 -65.19
N HIS A 143 4.27 3.76 -63.97
CA HIS A 143 5.55 4.37 -63.66
C HIS A 143 6.70 3.72 -64.45
N SER A 144 6.78 2.39 -64.47
CA SER A 144 7.83 1.68 -65.22
C SER A 144 7.76 1.98 -66.72
N ARG A 145 6.56 2.03 -67.32
CA ARG A 145 6.39 2.36 -68.73
C ARG A 145 6.84 3.78 -69.06
N THR A 146 6.53 4.75 -68.19
CA THR A 146 7.00 6.13 -68.38
C THR A 146 8.51 6.25 -68.27
N THR A 147 9.14 5.57 -67.31
CA THR A 147 10.59 5.57 -67.17
C THR A 147 11.25 4.89 -68.36
N ASP A 148 10.77 3.71 -68.77
CA ASP A 148 11.35 2.95 -69.88
C ASP A 148 11.23 3.71 -71.21
N SER A 149 10.08 4.35 -71.47
CA SER A 149 9.88 5.17 -72.67
C SER A 149 10.78 6.41 -72.68
N SER A 150 10.92 7.09 -71.53
CA SER A 150 11.78 8.27 -71.42
C SER A 150 13.26 7.91 -71.56
N LEU A 151 13.69 6.78 -70.98
CA LEU A 151 15.04 6.25 -71.12
C LEU A 151 15.34 5.84 -72.57
N ALA A 152 14.40 5.18 -73.25
CA ALA A 152 14.56 4.84 -74.67
C ALA A 152 14.76 6.10 -75.52
N HIS A 153 13.96 7.15 -75.32
CA HIS A 153 14.11 8.42 -76.03
C HIS A 153 15.47 9.09 -75.76
N LEU A 154 15.92 9.11 -74.49
CA LEU A 154 17.23 9.65 -74.13
C LEU A 154 18.38 8.88 -74.77
N LEU A 155 18.30 7.53 -74.81
CA LEU A 155 19.31 6.70 -75.45
C LEU A 155 19.37 6.94 -76.97
N THR A 156 18.23 7.09 -77.63
CA THR A 156 18.18 7.46 -79.06
C THR A 156 18.86 8.80 -79.29
N GLN A 157 18.51 9.84 -78.51
CA GLN A 157 19.11 11.16 -78.65
C GLN A 157 20.62 11.16 -78.35
N ALA A 158 21.07 10.39 -77.36
CA ALA A 158 22.49 10.23 -77.06
C ALA A 158 23.25 9.59 -78.23
N SER A 159 22.67 8.57 -78.86
CA SER A 159 23.26 7.92 -80.05
C SER A 159 23.33 8.87 -81.25
N GLU A 160 22.30 9.67 -81.49
CA GLU A 160 22.32 10.69 -82.54
C GLU A 160 23.42 11.72 -82.27
N MET A 161 23.56 12.19 -81.03
CA MET A 161 24.62 13.12 -80.64
C MET A 161 26.02 12.52 -80.82
N GLU A 162 26.22 11.25 -80.49
CA GLU A 162 27.48 10.53 -80.72
C GLU A 162 27.79 10.43 -82.22
N THR A 163 26.80 10.11 -83.07
CA THR A 163 27.01 10.05 -84.52
C THR A 163 27.36 11.41 -85.11
N LEU A 164 26.70 12.49 -84.68
CA LEU A 164 27.02 13.85 -85.10
C LEU A 164 28.42 14.28 -84.63
N SER A 165 28.79 13.95 -83.39
CA SER A 165 30.13 14.20 -82.86
C SER A 165 31.20 13.49 -83.67
N ASN A 166 31.00 12.20 -83.98
CA ASN A 166 31.91 11.43 -84.82
C ASN A 166 32.03 12.00 -86.24
N GLN A 167 30.92 12.48 -86.84
CA GLN A 167 30.98 13.20 -88.11
C GLN A 167 31.81 14.49 -87.98
N ILE A 168 31.58 15.33 -86.98
CA ILE A 168 32.37 16.56 -86.77
C ILE A 168 33.86 16.25 -86.61
N LEU A 169 34.21 15.20 -85.86
CA LEU A 169 35.60 14.74 -85.70
C LEU A 169 36.20 14.29 -87.03
N GLN A 170 35.46 13.54 -87.85
CA GLN A 170 35.90 13.15 -89.20
C GLN A 170 36.14 14.37 -90.08
N TRP A 171 35.24 15.35 -90.09
CA TRP A 171 35.39 16.58 -90.87
C TRP A 171 36.59 17.40 -90.41
N LYS A 172 36.86 17.44 -89.10
CA LYS A 172 38.06 18.07 -88.55
C LYS A 172 39.34 17.35 -89.00
N THR A 173 39.38 16.02 -88.98
CA THR A 173 40.56 15.27 -89.46
C THR A 173 40.77 15.41 -90.96
N VAL A 174 39.70 15.44 -91.76
CA VAL A 174 39.78 15.65 -93.21
C VAL A 174 40.24 17.08 -93.52
N GLY A 175 39.72 18.09 -92.81
CA GLY A 175 40.15 19.48 -92.93
C GLY A 175 41.61 19.69 -92.52
N SER A 176 42.09 19.03 -91.46
CA SER A 176 43.51 19.07 -91.05
C SER A 176 44.43 18.31 -92.00
N SER A 177 43.97 17.24 -92.66
CA SER A 177 44.76 16.51 -93.67
C SER A 177 44.92 17.30 -94.96
N SER A 178 43.96 18.13 -95.34
CA SER A 178 44.08 19.03 -96.50
C SER A 178 45.00 20.23 -96.24
N GLN A 179 45.17 20.63 -94.98
CA GLN A 179 46.08 21.73 -94.59
C GLN A 179 47.53 21.27 -94.40
N ALA A 180 47.77 19.96 -94.17
CA ALA A 180 49.12 19.38 -94.08
C ALA A 180 49.74 19.01 -95.45
N THR A 181 48.98 19.09 -96.54
CA THR A 181 49.46 18.82 -97.92
C THR A 181 49.56 20.07 -98.78
N SER A 182 49.64 21.25 -98.17
CA SER A 182 49.77 22.53 -98.86
C SER A 182 50.81 23.41 -98.18
N ASP A 183 52.05 22.92 -98.11
CA ASP A 183 53.24 23.77 -98.05
C ASP A 183 54.14 23.38 -99.25
N PRO A 184 54.56 24.34 -100.09
CA PRO A 184 55.63 24.14 -101.08
C PRO A 184 57.03 24.13 -100.46
#